data_AF-A0A830GBH7-F1
#
_entry.id   AF-A0A830GBH7-F1
#
_cell.length_a   1.000
_cell.length_b   1.000
_cell.length_c   1.000
_cell.angle_alpha   90.00
_cell.angle_beta   90.00
_cell.angle_gamma   90.00
#
_symmetry.space_group_name_H-M   'P 1'
#
loop_
_entity.id
_entity.type
_entity.pdbx_description
1 polymer ?
#
loop_
_entity_poly.entity_id
_entity_poly.type
_entity_poly.pdbx_seq_one_letter_code
_entity_poly.pdbx_strand_id
1 'polypeptide(L)' 'MSSGLPALYTALREAGPDDRVLDAFVLLGPSVLALLALLGRGPVTEVLAAGYVLALPTYVAAAAVRTARTTSD' A
#
# COMPACT_ATOMS: atom_id res chain seq x y z
N MET A 1 -10.89 -12.46 31.07
CA MET A 1 -10.61 -11.07 30.68
C MET A 1 -9.99 -11.09 29.29
N SER A 2 -10.76 -10.63 28.30
CA SER A 2 -10.44 -10.61 26.87
C SER A 2 -9.53 -9.43 26.51
N SER A 3 -8.30 -9.44 27.01
CA SER A 3 -7.38 -8.28 26.95
C SER A 3 -6.34 -8.35 25.83
N GLY A 4 -6.52 -9.18 24.81
CA GLY A 4 -5.58 -9.29 23.68
C GLY A 4 -5.77 -8.20 22.60
N LEU A 5 -7.00 -7.73 22.40
CA LEU A 5 -7.35 -6.73 21.39
C LEU A 5 -6.62 -5.38 21.53
N PRO A 6 -6.49 -4.78 22.74
CA PRO A 6 -5.80 -3.49 22.85
C PRO A 6 -4.31 -3.62 22.55
N ALA A 7 -3.64 -4.69 23.00
CA ALA A 7 -2.22 -4.90 22.70
C ALA A 7 -1.98 -5.16 21.21
N LEU A 8 -2.87 -5.93 20.57
CA LEU A 8 -2.82 -6.15 19.13
C LEU A 8 -3.09 -4.86 18.34
N TYR A 9 -4.02 -4.03 18.80
CA TYR A 9 -4.30 -2.72 18.20
C TYR A 9 -3.11 -1.77 18.31
N THR A 10 -2.45 -1.71 19.46
CA THR A 10 -1.25 -0.88 19.64
C THR A 10 -0.10 -1.40 18.76
N ALA A 11 0.12 -2.71 18.72
CA ALA A 11 1.12 -3.33 17.85
C ALA A 11 0.82 -3.10 16.35
N LEU A 12 -0.45 -3.14 15.93
CA LEU A 12 -0.87 -2.82 14.56
C LEU A 12 -0.72 -1.33 14.25
N ARG A 13 -0.94 -0.45 15.23
CA ARG A 13 -0.73 1.01 15.07
C ARG A 13 0.75 1.36 14.98
N GLU A 14 1.60 0.73 15.79
CA GLU A 14 3.06 0.94 15.79
C GLU A 14 3.74 0.24 14.61
N ALA A 15 3.19 -0.89 14.13
CA ALA A 15 3.61 -1.53 12.88
C ALA A 15 3.01 -0.87 11.63
N GLY A 16 2.11 0.11 11.81
CA GLY A 16 1.56 0.90 10.72
C GLY A 16 2.68 1.69 10.04
N PRO A 17 2.70 1.76 8.71
CA PRO A 17 3.80 2.42 8.00
C PRO A 17 3.88 3.91 8.36
N ASP A 18 5.03 4.35 8.85
CA ASP A 18 5.32 5.78 9.06
C ASP A 18 5.30 6.59 7.74
N ASP A 19 5.30 5.90 6.59
CA ASP A 19 5.19 6.50 5.27
C ASP A 19 3.73 6.65 4.83
N ARG A 20 3.26 7.90 4.80
CA ARG A 20 1.91 8.29 4.33
C ARG A 20 1.58 7.79 2.92
N VAL A 21 2.59 7.56 2.06
CA VAL A 21 2.35 7.04 0.71
C VAL A 21 1.93 5.56 0.76
N LEU A 22 2.55 4.77 1.65
CA LEU A 22 2.18 3.37 1.84
C LEU A 22 0.77 3.27 2.43
N ASP A 23 0.46 4.13 3.39
CA ASP A 23 -0.85 4.20 4.05
C ASP A 23 -1.97 4.55 3.04
N ALA A 24 -1.70 5.54 2.18
CA ALA A 24 -2.60 5.88 1.08
C ALA A 24 -2.77 4.73 0.07
N PHE A 25 -1.72 3.94 -0.18
CA PHE A 25 -1.79 2.78 -1.08
C PHE A 25 -2.66 1.66 -0.50
N VAL A 26 -2.56 1.41 0.81
CA VAL A 26 -3.44 0.44 1.50
C VAL A 26 -4.90 0.86 1.39
N LEU A 27 -5.19 2.15 1.56
CA LEU A 27 -6.55 2.70 1.42
C LEU A 27 -7.05 2.75 -0.04
N LEU A 28 -6.13 2.95 -1.00
CA LEU A 28 -6.46 2.92 -2.42
C LEU A 28 -6.84 1.51 -2.88
N GLY A 29 -6.32 0.45 -2.25
CA GLY A 29 -6.54 -0.94 -2.67
C GLY A 29 -8.02 -1.31 -2.78
N PRO A 30 -8.81 -1.16 -1.71
CA PRO A 30 -10.26 -1.37 -1.75
C PRO A 30 -10.97 -0.47 -2.78
N SER A 31 -10.52 0.78 -2.92
CA SER A 31 -11.13 1.76 -3.82
C SER A 31 -10.92 1.41 -5.30
N VAL A 32 -9.71 0.98 -5.65
CA VAL A 32 -9.35 0.50 -6.99
C VAL A 32 -10.09 -0.78 -7.31
N LEU A 33 -10.18 -1.72 -6.35
CA LEU A 33 -10.97 -2.94 -6.52
C LEU A 33 -12.46 -2.64 -6.76
N ALA A 34 -13.04 -1.69 -6.02
CA ALA A 34 -14.41 -1.25 -6.23
C ALA A 34 -14.60 -0.63 -7.63
N LEU A 35 -13.68 0.23 -8.08
CA LEU A 35 -13.71 0.84 -9.40
C LEU A 35 -13.61 -0.21 -10.53
N LEU A 36 -12.72 -1.20 -10.37
CA LEU A 36 -12.58 -2.33 -11.29
C LEU A 36 -13.85 -3.19 -11.34
N ALA A 37 -14.46 -3.46 -10.19
CA ALA A 37 -15.71 -4.19 -10.11
C ALA A 37 -16.87 -3.46 -10.81
N LEU A 38 -16.88 -2.12 -10.74
CA LEU A 38 -17.87 -1.24 -11.39
C LEU A 38 -17.67 -1.13 -12.91
N LEU A 39 -16.42 -1.01 -13.39
CA LEU A 39 -16.14 -0.85 -14.83
C LEU A 39 -16.33 -2.15 -15.63
N GLY A 40 -16.34 -3.31 -14.98
CA GLY A 40 -16.42 -4.61 -15.64
C GLY A 40 -15.12 -5.01 -16.33
N ARG A 41 -15.05 -6.24 -16.88
CA ARG A 41 -13.82 -6.80 -17.44
C ARG A 41 -13.55 -6.27 -18.84
N GLY A 42 -12.51 -5.46 -19.01
CA GLY A 42 -12.04 -4.96 -20.30
C GLY A 42 -10.55 -4.61 -20.34
N PRO A 43 -9.98 -4.35 -21.52
CA PRO A 43 -8.55 -4.04 -21.68
C PRO A 43 -8.12 -2.79 -20.89
N VAL A 44 -9.03 -1.81 -20.74
CA VAL A 44 -8.79 -0.61 -19.91
C VAL A 44 -8.63 -0.97 -18.43
N THR A 45 -9.53 -1.78 -17.88
CA THR A 45 -9.42 -2.22 -16.47
C THR A 45 -8.21 -3.10 -16.23
N GLU A 46 -7.79 -3.89 -17.22
CA GLU A 46 -6.60 -4.73 -17.11
C GLU A 46 -5.32 -3.90 -17.00
N VAL A 47 -5.17 -2.89 -17.86
CA VAL A 47 -4.05 -1.93 -17.78
C VAL A 47 -4.09 -1.15 -16.46
N LEU A 48 -5.29 -0.73 -16.02
CA LEU A 48 -5.45 0.00 -14.76
C LEU A 48 -5.04 -0.86 -13.55
N ALA A 49 -5.47 -2.12 -13.51
CA ALA A 49 -5.09 -3.07 -12.46
C ALA A 49 -3.60 -3.36 -12.49
N ALA A 50 -3.02 -3.62 -13.66
CA ALA A 50 -1.59 -3.86 -13.81
C ALA A 50 -0.78 -2.65 -13.33
N GLY A 51 -1.16 -1.44 -13.74
CA GLY A 51 -0.52 -0.20 -13.29
C GLY A 51 -0.62 0.00 -11.78
N TYR A 52 -1.78 -0.28 -11.19
CA TYR A 52 -1.97 -0.22 -9.75
C TYR A 52 -1.10 -1.24 -9.00
N VAL A 53 -1.08 -2.50 -9.44
CA VAL A 53 -0.27 -3.55 -8.81
C VAL A 53 1.22 -3.24 -8.92
N LEU A 54 1.68 -2.68 -10.05
CA LEU A 54 3.09 -2.34 -10.27
C LEU A 54 3.54 -1.07 -9.54
N ALA A 55 2.65 -0.11 -9.32
CA ALA A 55 3.00 1.15 -8.66
C ALA A 55 3.53 0.94 -7.23
N LEU A 56 3.01 -0.05 -6.49
CA LEU A 56 3.48 -0.39 -5.14
C LEU A 56 4.96 -0.85 -5.12
N PRO A 57 5.36 -1.95 -5.78
CA PRO A 57 6.74 -2.41 -5.76
C PRO A 57 7.69 -1.39 -6.38
N THR A 58 7.25 -0.62 -7.39
CA THR A 58 8.06 0.47 -7.95
C THR A 58 8.32 1.58 -6.92
N TYR A 59 7.29 2.01 -6.19
CA TYR A 59 7.46 3.02 -5.13
C TYR A 59 8.39 2.51 -4.02
N VAL A 60 8.18 1.28 -3.55
CA VAL A 60 9.02 0.65 -2.52
C VAL A 60 10.48 0.56 -2.98
N ALA A 61 10.73 0.12 -4.22
CA ALA A 61 12.07 0.06 -4.77
C ALA A 61 12.72 1.45 -4.87
N ALA A 62 11.99 2.46 -5.32
CA ALA A 62 12.48 3.84 -5.40
C ALA A 62 12.74 4.45 -4.02
N ALA A 63 11.91 4.16 -3.02
CA ALA A 63 12.13 4.55 -1.64
C ALA A 63 13.36 3.86 -1.05
N ALA A 64 13.50 2.54 -1.22
CA ALA A 64 14.66 1.78 -0.77
C ALA A 64 15.98 2.31 -1.35
N VAL A 65 16.00 2.63 -2.65
CA VAL A 65 17.17 3.23 -3.30
C VAL A 65 17.48 4.63 -2.76
N ARG A 66 16.46 5.44 -2.44
CA ARG A 66 16.67 6.76 -1.83
C ARG A 66 17.27 6.65 -0.42
N THR A 67 16.76 5.74 0.40
CA THR A 67 17.27 5.49 1.75
C THR A 67 18.71 4.96 1.72
N ALA A 68 19.05 4.09 0.76
CA ALA A 68 20.41 3.56 0.60
C ALA A 68 21.44 4.64 0.25
N ARG A 69 21.03 5.72 -0.44
CA ARG A 69 21.92 6.83 -0.79
C ARG A 69 22.18 7.79 0.37
N THR A 70 21.23 7.96 1.30
CA THR A 70 21.36 8.88 2.43
C THR A 70 22.25 8.38 3.56
N THR A 71 22.56 7.08 3.63
CA THR A 71 23.46 6.51 4.66
C THR A 71 24.93 6.58 4.26
N SER A 72 25.24 7.02 3.04
CA SER A 72 26.60 7.05 2.50
C SER A 72 27.27 8.43 2.57
N ASP A 73 26.58 9.44 3.10
CA ASP A 73 27.09 10.78 3.47
C ASP A 73 27.27 10.87 5.00
#